data_AF-A0A9N8DPY8-F1
#
_entry.id   AF-A0A9N8DPY8-F1
#
_cell.length_a   1.000
_cell.length_b   1.000
_cell.length_c   1.000
_cell.angle_alpha   90.00
_cell.angle_beta   90.00
_cell.angle_gamma   90.00
#
_symmetry.space_group_name_H-M   'P 1'
#
loop_
_entity.id
_entity.type
_entity.pdbx_description
1 polymer ?
#
loop_
_entity_poly.entity_id
_entity_poly.type
_entity_poly.pdbx_seq_one_letter_code
_entity_poly.pdbx_strand_id
1 'polypeptide(L)'
;MAAAPTANCIASLQKDLAARIDEQNNAGETDIPTAKDATKSALFSLLEAVSAAPKDDLPVQVRQQVDDFLMANATILKWPLLRSLSWPKHYRAFLGLPKTMEQTRRFLTTVSSAKLQDILVHNLDLSEVAVGSQQDLVWMQDVLQQLTGDGRRKKELGGFVLLDKNAVRAAINKAKSRQKELQKLKEQADTTAKATKVAKPVHYEMERDVRLVDQERQTARASDLSSLVDAALEKKQQSK
;
A
#
# COMPACT_ATOMS: atom_id res chain seq x y z
N MET A 1 12.82 5.80 0.17
CA MET A 1 12.66 4.52 -0.56
C MET A 1 13.62 3.52 0.06
N ALA A 2 13.13 2.54 0.81
CA ALA A 2 13.97 1.48 1.35
C ALA A 2 14.41 0.56 0.21
N ALA A 3 15.66 0.09 0.22
CA ALA A 3 16.15 -0.87 -0.77
C ALA A 3 15.32 -2.16 -0.70
N ALA A 4 14.94 -2.70 -1.86
CA ALA A 4 14.21 -3.97 -1.92
C ALA A 4 15.06 -5.08 -1.26
N PRO A 5 14.48 -5.92 -0.40
CA PRO A 5 15.23 -7.00 0.24
C PRO A 5 15.73 -7.98 -0.82
N THR A 6 17.04 -8.23 -0.80
CA THR A 6 17.70 -9.18 -1.72
C THR A 6 17.52 -10.62 -1.24
N ALA A 7 17.76 -11.59 -2.13
CA ALA A 7 17.75 -13.02 -1.75
C ALA A 7 18.69 -13.34 -0.58
N ASN A 8 19.83 -12.63 -0.47
CA ASN A 8 20.77 -12.75 0.64
C ASN A 8 20.17 -12.27 1.97
N CYS A 9 19.37 -11.20 1.95
CA CYS A 9 18.65 -10.70 3.13
C CYS A 9 17.64 -11.75 3.64
N ILE A 10 16.86 -12.35 2.73
CA ILE A 10 15.89 -13.39 3.08
C ILE A 10 16.59 -14.64 3.62
N ALA A 11 17.71 -15.06 3.02
CA ALA A 11 18.51 -16.17 3.53
C ALA A 11 19.06 -15.91 4.94
N SER A 12 19.50 -14.68 5.25
CA SER A 12 19.93 -14.32 6.61
C SER A 12 18.77 -14.33 7.61
N LEU A 13 17.60 -13.84 7.23
CA LEU A 13 16.41 -13.84 8.08
C LEU A 13 15.89 -15.26 8.34
N GLN A 14 15.99 -16.15 7.34
CA GLN A 14 15.66 -17.55 7.52
C GLN A 14 16.61 -18.24 8.50
N LYS A 15 17.92 -17.93 8.44
CA LYS A 15 18.90 -18.44 9.41
C LYS A 15 18.65 -17.91 10.82
N ASP A 16 18.34 -16.62 10.97
CA ASP A 16 17.99 -16.04 12.27
C ASP A 16 16.73 -16.71 12.84
N LEU A 17 15.68 -16.87 12.04
CA LEU A 17 14.48 -17.59 12.47
C LEU A 17 14.76 -19.04 12.89
N ALA A 18 15.62 -19.76 12.14
CA ALA A 18 16.04 -21.11 12.53
C ALA A 18 16.73 -21.11 13.90
N ALA A 19 17.67 -20.18 14.13
CA ALA A 19 18.33 -20.04 15.43
C ALA A 19 17.34 -19.73 16.56
N ARG A 20 16.34 -18.87 16.33
CA ARG A 20 15.30 -18.59 17.35
C ARG A 20 14.40 -19.78 17.64
N ILE A 21 14.08 -20.59 16.63
CA ILE A 21 13.34 -21.83 16.82
C ILE A 21 14.14 -22.80 17.69
N ASP A 22 15.45 -22.94 17.43
CA ASP A 22 16.34 -23.78 18.23
C ASP A 22 16.47 -23.26 19.67
N GLU A 23 16.61 -21.94 19.86
CA GLU A 23 16.59 -21.31 21.18
C GLU A 23 15.27 -21.61 21.92
N GLN A 24 14.12 -21.49 21.25
CA GLN A 24 12.82 -21.78 21.87
C GLN A 24 12.67 -23.26 22.26
N ASN A 25 13.20 -24.18 21.46
CA ASN A 25 13.15 -25.62 21.78
C ASN A 25 14.04 -25.98 22.97
N ASN A 26 15.13 -25.24 23.17
CA ASN A 26 16.11 -25.49 24.23
C ASN A 26 15.94 -24.56 25.46
N ALA A 27 14.99 -23.63 25.42
CA ALA A 27 14.75 -22.68 26.51
C ALA A 27 14.24 -23.39 27.77
N GLY A 28 14.83 -23.06 28.92
CA GLY A 28 14.31 -23.45 30.23
C GLY A 28 12.97 -22.77 30.53
N GLU A 29 12.21 -23.30 31.49
CA GLU A 29 10.84 -22.86 31.80
C GLU A 29 10.68 -21.35 32.00
N THR A 30 11.71 -20.68 32.55
CA THR A 30 11.74 -19.23 32.79
C THR A 30 11.93 -18.40 31.53
N ASP A 31 12.61 -18.93 30.51
CA ASP A 31 13.04 -18.19 29.32
C ASP A 31 12.14 -18.43 28.10
N ILE A 32 11.24 -19.41 28.17
CA ILE A 32 10.27 -19.76 27.12
C ILE A 32 9.47 -18.54 26.62
N PRO A 33 8.94 -17.62 27.46
CA PRO A 33 8.18 -16.47 26.98
C PRO A 33 9.04 -15.57 26.07
N THR A 34 10.27 -15.28 26.49
CA THR A 34 11.22 -14.46 25.74
C THR A 34 11.58 -15.12 24.41
N ALA A 35 11.86 -16.42 24.43
CA ALA A 35 12.18 -17.17 23.21
C ALA A 35 11.02 -17.23 22.21
N LYS A 36 9.76 -17.33 22.70
CA LYS A 36 8.56 -17.25 21.87
C LYS A 36 8.39 -15.89 21.21
N ASP A 37 8.66 -14.80 21.95
CA ASP A 37 8.57 -13.45 21.41
C ASP A 37 9.69 -13.14 20.41
N ALA A 38 10.90 -13.65 20.65
CA ALA A 38 12.01 -13.57 19.69
C ALA A 38 11.67 -14.33 18.40
N THR A 39 11.16 -15.55 18.50
CA THR A 39 10.72 -16.36 17.35
C THR A 39 9.59 -15.68 16.56
N LYS A 40 8.62 -15.10 17.26
CA LYS A 40 7.54 -14.31 16.65
C LYS A 40 8.11 -13.11 15.87
N SER A 41 9.04 -12.38 16.47
CA SER A 41 9.65 -11.19 15.85
C SER A 41 10.46 -11.57 14.61
N ALA A 42 11.28 -12.62 14.68
CA ALA A 42 12.05 -13.13 13.54
C ALA A 42 11.13 -13.58 12.39
N LEU A 43 10.01 -14.27 12.69
CA LEU A 43 9.02 -14.64 11.67
C LEU A 43 8.41 -13.40 11.01
N PHE A 44 8.05 -12.39 11.79
CA PHE A 44 7.43 -11.17 11.25
C PHE A 44 8.41 -10.42 10.34
N SER A 45 9.68 -10.32 10.73
CA SER A 45 10.73 -9.74 9.88
C SER A 45 10.91 -10.51 8.57
N LEU A 46 10.89 -11.85 8.62
CA LEU A 46 10.96 -12.68 7.41
C LEU A 46 9.75 -12.46 6.49
N LEU A 47 8.53 -12.49 7.03
CA LEU A 47 7.31 -12.25 6.26
C LEU A 47 7.27 -10.84 5.68
N GLU A 48 7.72 -9.83 6.43
CA GLU A 48 7.83 -8.46 5.95
C GLU A 48 8.83 -8.34 4.79
N ALA A 49 9.99 -8.98 4.87
CA ALA A 49 10.96 -9.03 3.78
C ALA A 49 10.38 -9.71 2.53
N VAL A 50 9.68 -10.83 2.69
CA VAL A 50 9.01 -11.53 1.57
C VAL A 50 7.90 -10.66 0.96
N SER A 51 7.13 -9.93 1.78
CA SER A 51 6.11 -9.00 1.31
C SER A 51 6.69 -7.78 0.59
N ALA A 52 7.82 -7.25 1.06
CA ALA A 52 8.45 -6.06 0.49
C ALA A 52 9.13 -6.35 -0.85
N ALA A 53 9.55 -7.59 -1.11
CA ALA A 53 10.17 -7.97 -2.37
C ALA A 53 9.19 -7.78 -3.56
N PRO A 54 9.54 -6.97 -4.57
CA PRO A 54 8.79 -6.84 -5.83
C PRO A 54 8.44 -8.21 -6.41
N LYS A 55 7.29 -8.31 -7.11
CA LYS A 55 6.77 -9.59 -7.63
C LYS A 55 7.81 -10.32 -8.50
N ASP A 56 8.68 -9.56 -9.15
CA ASP A 56 9.66 -10.02 -10.12
C ASP A 56 11.09 -10.18 -9.55
N ASP A 57 11.36 -9.71 -8.33
CA ASP A 57 12.71 -9.72 -7.74
C ASP A 57 12.99 -10.95 -6.87
N LEU A 58 11.96 -11.61 -6.33
CA LEU A 58 12.13 -12.81 -5.53
C LEU A 58 11.89 -14.07 -6.37
N PRO A 59 12.94 -14.84 -6.73
CA PRO A 59 12.79 -16.05 -7.53
C PRO A 59 11.81 -17.03 -6.89
N VAL A 60 11.04 -17.73 -7.73
CA VAL A 60 10.09 -18.78 -7.29
C VAL A 60 10.77 -19.80 -6.37
N GLN A 61 12.03 -20.15 -6.67
CA GLN A 61 12.84 -21.07 -5.88
C GLN A 61 13.05 -20.58 -4.43
N VAL A 62 13.33 -19.28 -4.24
CA VAL A 62 13.53 -18.70 -2.89
C VAL A 62 12.22 -18.70 -2.12
N ARG A 63 11.10 -18.35 -2.78
CA ARG A 63 9.77 -18.43 -2.15
C ARG A 63 9.44 -19.85 -1.73
N GLN A 64 9.73 -20.83 -2.59
CA GLN A 64 9.50 -22.24 -2.29
C GLN A 64 10.37 -22.73 -1.13
N GLN A 65 11.65 -22.33 -1.07
CA GLN A 65 12.53 -22.66 0.06
C GLN A 65 12.02 -22.08 1.39
N VAL A 66 11.54 -20.83 1.38
CA VAL A 66 10.93 -20.21 2.56
C VAL A 66 9.64 -20.95 2.94
N ASP A 67 8.79 -21.27 1.98
CA ASP A 67 7.53 -21.98 2.22
C ASP A 67 7.77 -23.38 2.83
N ASP A 68 8.74 -24.13 2.29
CA ASP A 68 9.13 -25.44 2.79
C ASP A 68 9.74 -25.37 4.20
N PHE A 69 10.58 -24.36 4.46
CA PHE A 69 11.16 -24.12 5.78
C PHE A 69 10.12 -23.80 6.86
N LEU A 70 9.16 -22.92 6.54
CA LEU A 70 8.06 -22.58 7.46
C LEU A 70 7.16 -23.78 7.72
N MET A 71 6.90 -24.60 6.70
CA MET A 71 6.14 -25.83 6.83
C MET A 71 6.82 -26.87 7.71
N ALA A 72 8.14 -27.04 7.59
CA ALA A 72 8.91 -27.95 8.44
C ALA A 72 8.81 -27.58 9.93
N ASN A 73 8.64 -26.28 10.23
CA ASN A 73 8.57 -25.75 11.59
C ASN A 73 7.15 -25.31 12.00
N ALA A 74 6.11 -25.70 11.25
CA ALA A 74 4.76 -25.17 11.40
C ALA A 74 4.17 -25.36 12.81
N THR A 75 4.51 -26.44 13.51
CA THR A 75 4.02 -26.71 14.87
C THR A 75 4.45 -25.64 15.87
N ILE A 76 5.73 -25.27 15.83
CA ILE A 76 6.31 -24.22 16.70
C ILE A 76 5.78 -22.85 16.26
N LEU A 77 5.68 -22.65 14.95
CA LEU A 77 5.27 -21.39 14.35
C LEU A 77 3.75 -21.17 14.32
N LYS A 78 2.92 -22.10 14.84
CA LYS A 78 1.46 -22.02 14.79
C LYS A 78 0.92 -20.66 15.26
N TRP A 79 1.28 -20.26 16.47
CA TRP A 79 0.78 -19.00 17.05
C TRP A 79 1.39 -17.76 16.41
N PRO A 80 2.71 -17.71 16.15
CA PRO A 80 3.31 -16.66 15.34
C PRO A 80 2.62 -16.46 13.98
N LEU A 81 2.38 -17.54 13.22
CA LEU A 81 1.69 -17.47 11.93
C LEU A 81 0.26 -16.93 12.06
N LEU A 82 -0.51 -17.39 13.05
CA LEU A 82 -1.85 -16.85 13.30
C LEU A 82 -1.82 -15.37 13.70
N ARG A 83 -0.87 -14.96 14.55
CA ARG A 83 -0.73 -13.56 15.00
C ARG A 83 -0.26 -12.62 13.87
N SER A 84 0.44 -13.14 12.87
CA SER A 84 0.82 -12.34 11.70
C SER A 84 -0.40 -11.85 10.88
N LEU A 85 -1.55 -12.52 10.97
CA LEU A 85 -2.80 -12.09 10.33
C LEU A 85 -3.36 -10.79 10.92
N SER A 86 -2.91 -10.38 12.11
CA SER A 86 -3.26 -9.08 12.69
C SER A 86 -2.59 -7.90 11.97
N TRP A 87 -1.60 -8.16 11.11
CA TRP A 87 -0.77 -7.14 10.46
C TRP A 87 -0.90 -7.21 8.93
N PRO A 88 -1.58 -6.24 8.28
CA PRO A 88 -1.81 -6.21 6.84
C PRO A 88 -0.55 -6.35 5.98
N LYS A 89 0.59 -5.83 6.46
CA LYS A 89 1.88 -5.91 5.75
C LYS A 89 2.36 -7.33 5.46
N HIS A 90 1.92 -8.35 6.19
CA HIS A 90 2.33 -9.74 5.97
C HIS A 90 1.47 -10.49 4.93
N TYR A 91 0.32 -9.92 4.54
CA TYR A 91 -0.64 -10.62 3.68
C TYR A 91 -0.11 -10.93 2.28
N ARG A 92 0.73 -10.06 1.73
CA ARG A 92 1.39 -10.31 0.45
C ARG A 92 2.32 -11.53 0.52
N ALA A 93 3.03 -11.75 1.62
CA ALA A 93 3.85 -12.94 1.80
C ALA A 93 3.00 -14.22 1.78
N PHE A 94 1.83 -14.23 2.42
CA PHE A 94 0.92 -15.39 2.38
C PHE A 94 0.47 -15.75 0.95
N LEU A 95 0.20 -14.77 0.10
CA LEU A 95 -0.13 -15.02 -1.31
C LEU A 95 1.05 -15.63 -2.09
N GLY A 96 2.29 -15.40 -1.64
CA GLY A 96 3.51 -15.95 -2.22
C GLY A 96 3.97 -17.29 -1.61
N LEU A 97 3.33 -17.75 -0.53
CA LEU A 97 3.72 -18.91 0.27
C LEU A 97 2.51 -19.86 0.44
N PRO A 98 2.12 -20.59 -0.63
CA PRO A 98 0.85 -21.31 -0.69
C PRO A 98 0.74 -22.43 0.36
N LYS A 99 1.82 -23.16 0.67
CA LYS A 99 1.76 -24.25 1.68
C LYS A 99 1.57 -23.66 3.07
N THR A 100 2.31 -22.61 3.41
CA THR A 100 2.22 -21.89 4.67
C THR A 100 0.83 -21.26 4.85
N MET A 101 0.26 -20.70 3.80
CA MET A 101 -1.12 -20.17 3.81
C MET A 101 -2.14 -21.28 4.08
N GLU A 102 -2.05 -22.41 3.39
CA GLU A 102 -2.96 -23.56 3.60
C GLU A 102 -2.79 -24.16 5.01
N GLN A 103 -1.58 -24.18 5.56
CA GLN A 103 -1.34 -24.64 6.93
C GLN A 103 -1.89 -23.65 7.97
N THR A 104 -1.74 -22.35 7.72
CA THR A 104 -2.34 -21.30 8.56
C THR A 104 -3.87 -21.41 8.56
N ARG A 105 -4.46 -21.71 7.39
CA ARG A 105 -5.90 -22.03 7.27
C ARG A 105 -6.30 -23.20 8.16
N ARG A 106 -5.54 -24.29 8.16
CA ARG A 106 -5.79 -25.45 9.03
C ARG A 106 -5.65 -25.09 10.51
N PHE A 107 -4.68 -24.25 10.87
CA PHE A 107 -4.56 -23.79 12.25
C PHE A 107 -5.78 -23.01 12.72
N LEU A 108 -6.39 -22.17 11.87
CA LEU A 108 -7.61 -21.44 12.20
C LEU A 108 -8.77 -22.37 12.58
N THR A 109 -8.87 -23.56 11.99
CA THR A 109 -9.96 -24.51 12.34
C THR A 109 -9.81 -25.12 13.73
N THR A 110 -8.64 -24.95 14.37
CA THR A 110 -8.34 -25.45 15.72
C THR A 110 -8.42 -24.38 16.80
N VAL A 111 -8.70 -23.13 16.42
CA VAL A 111 -8.70 -21.97 17.33
C VAL A 111 -10.14 -21.64 17.73
N SER A 112 -10.34 -21.24 18.98
CA SER A 112 -11.67 -20.84 19.47
C SER A 112 -12.14 -19.53 18.83
N SER A 113 -13.45 -19.37 18.68
CA SER A 113 -14.05 -18.15 18.11
C SER A 113 -13.58 -16.88 18.82
N ALA A 114 -13.49 -16.89 20.16
CA ALA A 114 -13.00 -15.75 20.94
C ALA A 114 -11.56 -15.34 20.55
N LYS A 115 -10.67 -16.31 20.32
CA LYS A 115 -9.29 -16.02 19.88
C LYS A 115 -9.23 -15.60 18.42
N LEU A 116 -10.12 -16.11 17.56
CA LEU A 116 -10.23 -15.62 16.18
C LEU A 116 -10.68 -14.16 16.14
N GLN A 117 -11.66 -13.77 16.96
CA GLN A 117 -12.09 -12.37 17.10
C GLN A 117 -10.95 -11.47 17.62
N ASP A 118 -10.22 -11.94 18.64
CA ASP A 118 -9.03 -11.24 19.15
C ASP A 118 -8.01 -10.96 18.03
N ILE A 119 -7.66 -11.97 17.24
CA ILE A 119 -6.63 -11.85 16.20
C ILE A 119 -7.10 -11.04 14.99
N LEU A 120 -8.29 -11.34 14.46
CA LEU A 120 -8.74 -10.85 13.15
C LEU A 120 -9.56 -9.57 13.22
N VAL A 121 -10.08 -9.20 14.40
CA VAL A 121 -10.96 -8.03 14.54
C VAL A 121 -10.36 -7.00 15.49
N HIS A 122 -10.02 -7.42 16.72
CA HIS A 122 -9.51 -6.52 17.76
C HIS A 122 -8.08 -6.08 17.50
N ASN A 123 -7.16 -7.03 17.31
CA ASN A 123 -5.74 -6.75 17.09
C ASN A 123 -5.41 -6.43 15.63
N LEU A 124 -6.39 -6.50 14.73
CA LEU A 124 -6.19 -6.17 13.33
C LEU A 124 -5.89 -4.67 13.18
N ASP A 125 -4.61 -4.38 12.97
CA ASP A 125 -4.07 -3.04 12.87
C ASP A 125 -4.16 -2.53 11.42
N LEU A 126 -5.11 -1.61 11.18
CA LEU A 126 -5.26 -0.93 9.90
C LEU A 126 -4.67 0.50 9.92
N SER A 127 -3.98 0.87 11.00
CA SER A 127 -3.40 2.21 11.16
C SER A 127 -2.23 2.44 10.21
N GLU A 128 -1.33 1.46 10.04
CA GLU A 128 -0.22 1.54 9.09
C GLU A 128 -0.69 1.60 7.62
N VAL A 129 -1.85 1.02 7.32
CA VAL A 129 -2.47 1.04 5.98
C VAL A 129 -2.98 2.45 5.60
N ALA A 130 -3.09 3.36 6.57
CA ALA A 130 -3.48 4.75 6.33
C ALA A 130 -2.49 5.54 5.46
N VAL A 131 -1.24 5.07 5.34
CA VAL A 131 -0.13 5.86 4.74
C VAL A 131 0.34 5.31 3.39
N GLY A 132 0.09 4.04 3.06
CA GLY A 132 0.92 3.34 2.06
C GLY A 132 0.26 2.91 0.75
N SER A 133 -0.72 2.00 0.79
CA SER A 133 -1.17 1.35 -0.45
C SER A 133 -2.55 0.72 -0.32
N GLN A 134 -3.49 1.17 -1.15
CA GLN A 134 -4.81 0.55 -1.29
C GLN A 134 -4.72 -0.93 -1.70
N GLN A 135 -3.60 -1.32 -2.30
CA GLN A 135 -3.31 -2.69 -2.69
C GLN A 135 -3.17 -3.64 -1.50
N ASP A 136 -2.68 -3.16 -0.34
CA ASP A 136 -2.54 -3.99 0.86
C ASP A 136 -3.90 -4.47 1.37
N LEU A 137 -4.93 -3.61 1.26
CA LEU A 137 -6.31 -3.98 1.59
C LEU A 137 -6.90 -5.01 0.61
N VAL A 138 -6.46 -5.02 -0.65
CA VAL A 138 -6.87 -6.02 -1.64
C VAL A 138 -6.24 -7.37 -1.31
N TRP A 139 -4.92 -7.39 -1.10
CA TRP A 139 -4.22 -8.62 -0.69
C TRP A 139 -4.77 -9.16 0.63
N MET A 140 -5.11 -8.29 1.57
CA MET A 140 -5.75 -8.69 2.81
C MET A 140 -7.09 -9.40 2.58
N GLN A 141 -7.96 -8.82 1.73
CA GLN A 141 -9.24 -9.44 1.38
C GLN A 141 -9.04 -10.81 0.70
N ASP A 142 -8.10 -10.91 -0.24
CA ASP A 142 -7.82 -12.14 -0.98
C ASP A 142 -7.38 -13.29 -0.06
N VAL A 143 -6.43 -13.02 0.84
CA VAL A 143 -5.97 -14.03 1.81
C VAL A 143 -7.09 -14.39 2.78
N LEU A 144 -7.82 -13.43 3.35
CA LEU A 144 -8.90 -13.73 4.29
C LEU A 144 -9.98 -14.59 3.63
N GLN A 145 -10.30 -14.34 2.36
CA GLN A 145 -11.23 -15.15 1.59
C GLN A 145 -10.68 -16.56 1.32
N GLN A 146 -9.38 -16.71 1.04
CA GLN A 146 -8.74 -18.02 0.90
C GLN A 146 -8.71 -18.79 2.24
N LEU A 147 -8.55 -18.08 3.36
CA LEU A 147 -8.54 -18.66 4.69
C LEU A 147 -9.94 -19.18 5.14
N THR A 148 -11.04 -18.64 4.62
CA THR A 148 -12.37 -19.23 4.89
C THR A 148 -12.60 -20.53 4.13
N GLY A 149 -11.86 -20.75 3.03
CA GLY A 149 -12.08 -21.86 2.11
C GLY A 149 -13.44 -21.78 1.39
N ASP A 150 -14.04 -20.59 1.31
CA ASP A 150 -15.32 -20.40 0.61
C ASP A 150 -15.19 -20.79 -0.87
N GLY A 151 -16.19 -21.51 -1.39
CA GLY A 151 -16.19 -22.02 -2.76
C GLY A 151 -15.45 -23.35 -2.97
N ARG A 152 -14.69 -23.83 -1.98
CA ARG A 152 -14.01 -25.14 -2.03
C ARG A 152 -14.84 -26.23 -1.37
N ARG A 153 -14.80 -27.45 -1.91
CA ARG A 153 -15.50 -28.62 -1.31
C ARG A 153 -14.77 -29.08 -0.05
N LYS A 154 -15.50 -29.65 0.93
CA LYS A 154 -14.91 -30.20 2.17
C LYS A 154 -13.76 -31.19 1.91
N LYS A 155 -13.87 -32.01 0.85
CA LYS A 155 -12.83 -32.95 0.41
C LYS A 155 -11.54 -32.23 -0.04
N GLU A 156 -11.67 -31.12 -0.75
CA GLU A 156 -10.54 -30.29 -1.23
C GLU A 156 -9.85 -29.54 -0.09
N LEU A 157 -10.55 -29.32 1.01
CA LEU A 157 -10.03 -28.72 2.24
C LEU A 157 -9.40 -29.76 3.20
N GLY A 158 -9.36 -31.03 2.81
CA GLY A 158 -8.86 -32.12 3.65
C GLY A 158 -9.70 -32.35 4.92
N GLY A 159 -10.98 -31.97 4.92
CA GLY A 159 -11.86 -32.08 6.08
C GLY A 159 -11.74 -30.95 7.11
N PHE A 160 -10.74 -30.09 7.01
CA PHE A 160 -10.56 -28.92 7.88
C PHE A 160 -11.45 -27.78 7.40
N VAL A 161 -12.61 -27.60 8.04
CA VAL A 161 -13.56 -26.53 7.69
C VAL A 161 -13.66 -25.56 8.85
N LEU A 162 -13.50 -24.26 8.57
CA LEU A 162 -13.72 -23.22 9.56
C LEU A 162 -15.22 -23.09 9.84
N LEU A 163 -15.64 -23.46 11.05
CA LEU A 163 -17.05 -23.47 11.45
C LEU A 163 -17.57 -22.05 11.64
N ASP A 164 -16.85 -21.22 12.40
CA ASP A 164 -17.20 -19.82 12.62
C ASP A 164 -16.40 -18.90 11.69
N LYS A 165 -17.09 -18.37 10.68
CA LYS A 165 -16.53 -17.44 9.69
C LYS A 165 -16.79 -15.98 10.04
N ASN A 166 -17.47 -15.69 11.15
CA ASN A 166 -17.91 -14.33 11.47
C ASN A 166 -16.73 -13.39 11.73
N ALA A 167 -15.69 -13.86 12.44
CA ALA A 167 -14.47 -13.08 12.65
C ALA A 167 -13.80 -12.71 11.32
N VAL A 168 -13.70 -13.66 10.39
CA VAL A 168 -13.09 -13.43 9.07
C VAL A 168 -13.94 -12.47 8.23
N ARG A 169 -15.27 -12.64 8.23
CA ARG A 169 -16.20 -11.73 7.54
C ARG A 169 -16.13 -10.31 8.11
N ALA A 170 -16.05 -10.17 9.44
CA ALA A 170 -15.90 -8.89 10.11
C ALA A 170 -14.58 -8.20 9.70
N ALA A 171 -13.47 -8.95 9.67
CA ALA A 171 -12.19 -8.46 9.19
C ALA A 171 -12.23 -7.98 7.73
N ILE A 172 -12.84 -8.76 6.83
CA ILE A 172 -13.07 -8.39 5.43
C ILE A 172 -13.91 -7.10 5.33
N ASN A 173 -14.97 -6.99 6.13
CA ASN A 173 -15.82 -5.79 6.15
C ASN A 173 -15.07 -4.56 6.66
N LYS A 174 -14.21 -4.72 7.67
CA LYS A 174 -13.31 -3.66 8.18
C LYS A 174 -12.37 -3.18 7.08
N ALA A 175 -11.74 -4.10 6.33
CA ALA A 175 -10.89 -3.79 5.19
C ALA A 175 -11.66 -3.05 4.07
N LYS A 176 -12.88 -3.50 3.74
CA LYS A 176 -13.75 -2.83 2.74
C LYS A 176 -14.17 -1.43 3.18
N SER A 177 -14.53 -1.24 4.44
CA SER A 177 -14.86 0.08 4.98
C SER A 177 -13.66 1.02 4.85
N ARG A 178 -12.48 0.55 5.26
CA ARG A 178 -11.25 1.32 5.16
C ARG A 178 -10.89 1.66 3.71
N GLN A 179 -11.09 0.74 2.78
CA GLN A 179 -10.85 0.98 1.35
C GLN A 179 -11.76 2.10 0.81
N LYS A 180 -13.05 2.11 1.20
CA LYS A 180 -14.00 3.16 0.83
C LYS A 180 -13.62 4.52 1.44
N GLU A 181 -13.19 4.54 2.69
CA GLU A 181 -12.69 5.77 3.35
C GLU A 181 -11.49 6.35 2.60
N LEU A 182 -10.49 5.51 2.25
CA LEU A 182 -9.33 5.96 1.49
C LEU A 182 -9.71 6.46 0.07
N GLN A 183 -10.68 5.83 -0.59
CA GLN A 183 -11.20 6.33 -1.88
C GLN A 183 -11.85 7.71 -1.73
N LYS A 184 -12.71 7.90 -0.73
CA LYS A 184 -13.35 9.19 -0.45
C LYS A 184 -12.32 10.28 -0.14
N LEU A 185 -11.28 9.97 0.64
CA LEU A 185 -10.20 10.92 0.94
C LEU A 185 -9.42 11.32 -0.32
N LYS A 186 -9.17 10.38 -1.24
CA LYS A 186 -8.55 10.69 -2.54
C LYS A 186 -9.45 11.59 -3.39
N GLU A 187 -10.74 11.27 -3.49
CA GLU A 187 -11.71 12.10 -4.24
C GLU A 187 -11.84 13.52 -3.64
N GLN A 188 -11.82 13.65 -2.31
CA GLN A 188 -11.82 14.95 -1.62
C GLN A 188 -10.51 15.74 -1.87
N ALA A 189 -9.37 15.06 -1.87
CA ALA A 189 -8.08 15.67 -2.21
C ALA A 189 -8.03 16.13 -3.68
N ASP A 190 -8.60 15.34 -4.60
CA ASP A 190 -8.64 15.68 -6.02
C ASP A 190 -9.61 16.83 -6.33
N THR A 191 -10.75 16.89 -5.64
CA THR A 191 -11.71 18.00 -5.76
C THR A 191 -11.18 19.30 -5.17
N THR A 192 -10.48 19.25 -4.02
CA THR A 192 -9.77 20.42 -3.48
C THR A 192 -8.62 20.86 -4.39
N ALA A 193 -7.79 19.94 -4.91
CA ALA A 193 -6.73 20.27 -5.85
C ALA A 193 -7.26 20.87 -7.17
N LYS A 194 -8.44 20.43 -7.65
CA LYS A 194 -9.13 21.05 -8.79
C LYS A 194 -9.69 22.43 -8.45
N ALA A 195 -10.27 22.61 -7.26
CA ALA A 195 -10.74 23.91 -6.80
C ALA A 195 -9.60 24.93 -6.65
N THR A 196 -8.42 24.52 -6.18
CA THR A 196 -7.24 25.39 -6.08
C THR A 196 -6.65 25.75 -7.45
N LYS A 197 -6.78 24.89 -8.47
CA LYS A 197 -6.39 25.22 -9.86
C LYS A 197 -7.35 26.21 -10.53
N VAL A 198 -8.62 26.25 -10.11
CA VAL A 198 -9.62 27.24 -10.57
C VAL A 198 -9.45 28.57 -9.83
N ALA A 199 -8.83 28.57 -8.65
CA ALA A 199 -8.47 29.77 -7.88
C ALA A 199 -7.17 30.45 -8.36
N LYS A 200 -6.84 30.39 -9.66
CA LYS A 200 -6.03 31.47 -10.25
C LYS A 200 -6.96 32.69 -10.30
N PRO A 201 -6.59 33.84 -9.72
CA PRO A 201 -7.38 35.04 -9.91
C PRO A 201 -7.46 35.28 -11.42
N VAL A 202 -8.67 35.16 -11.97
CA VAL A 202 -8.98 35.77 -13.25
C VAL A 202 -8.75 37.25 -13.00
N HIS A 203 -7.60 37.76 -13.44
CA HIS A 203 -7.46 39.19 -13.66
C HIS A 203 -8.55 39.55 -14.66
N TYR A 204 -9.66 40.08 -14.16
CA TYR A 204 -10.49 40.95 -14.97
C TYR A 204 -9.62 42.17 -15.21
N GLU A 205 -8.97 42.23 -16.37
CA GLU A 205 -8.65 43.51 -16.96
C GLU A 205 -10.00 44.21 -17.10
N MET A 206 -10.30 45.12 -16.17
CA MET A 206 -11.44 46.01 -16.36
C MET A 206 -11.19 46.72 -17.68
N GLU A 207 -12.12 46.52 -18.61
CA GLU A 207 -12.12 47.10 -19.95
C GLU A 207 -11.58 48.53 -19.87
N ARG A 208 -10.39 48.74 -20.44
CA ARG A 208 -9.91 50.10 -20.68
C ARG A 208 -10.96 50.80 -21.51
N ASP A 209 -11.42 51.94 -21.02
CA ASP A 209 -12.44 52.77 -21.66
C ASP A 209 -12.08 52.93 -23.15
N VAL A 210 -12.93 52.39 -24.03
CA VAL A 210 -12.67 52.29 -25.48
C VAL A 210 -12.33 53.65 -26.09
N ARG A 211 -12.82 54.73 -25.46
CA ARG A 211 -12.54 56.12 -25.82
C ARG A 211 -11.06 56.50 -25.68
N LEU A 212 -10.36 55.98 -24.66
CA LEU A 212 -8.92 56.21 -24.47
C LEU A 212 -8.09 55.47 -25.52
N VAL A 213 -8.49 54.24 -25.88
CA VAL A 213 -7.80 53.45 -26.91
C VAL A 213 -7.96 54.08 -28.30
N ASP A 214 -9.14 54.64 -28.61
CA ASP A 214 -9.35 55.38 -29.86
C ASP A 214 -8.60 56.72 -29.87
N GLN A 215 -8.49 57.40 -28.74
CA GLN A 215 -7.70 58.64 -28.63
C GLN A 215 -6.21 58.38 -28.85
N GLU A 216 -5.65 57.31 -28.26
CA GLU A 216 -4.26 56.89 -28.49
C GLU A 216 -4.00 56.46 -29.94
N ARG A 217 -4.97 55.80 -30.59
CA ARG A 217 -4.87 55.47 -32.02
C ARG A 217 -4.91 56.70 -32.91
N GLN A 218 -5.68 57.73 -32.56
CA GLN A 218 -5.72 58.97 -33.32
C GLN A 218 -4.44 59.79 -33.16
N THR A 219 -3.87 59.85 -31.96
CA THR A 219 -2.59 60.56 -31.73
C THR A 219 -1.42 59.87 -32.43
N ALA A 220 -1.38 58.54 -32.43
CA ALA A 220 -0.37 57.78 -33.18
C ALA A 220 -0.47 58.00 -34.71
N ARG A 221 -1.68 58.06 -35.26
CA ARG A 221 -1.87 58.38 -36.69
C ARG A 221 -1.48 59.81 -37.03
N ALA A 222 -1.71 60.76 -36.13
CA ALA A 222 -1.32 62.15 -36.33
C ALA A 222 0.21 62.32 -36.30
N SER A 223 0.92 61.61 -35.40
CA SER A 223 2.39 61.64 -35.38
C SER A 223 3.00 61.00 -36.63
N ASP A 224 2.43 59.89 -37.11
CA ASP A 224 2.90 59.22 -38.32
C ASP A 224 2.73 60.11 -39.56
N LEU A 225 1.60 60.82 -39.66
CA LEU A 225 1.37 61.80 -40.75
C LEU A 225 2.32 62.99 -40.67
N SER A 226 2.61 63.52 -39.47
CA SER A 226 3.60 64.57 -39.29
C SER A 226 4.98 64.13 -39.78
N SER A 227 5.41 62.92 -39.39
CA SER A 227 6.72 62.39 -39.78
C SER A 227 6.87 62.18 -41.29
N LEU A 228 5.77 61.83 -41.99
CA LEU A 228 5.74 61.68 -43.43
C LEU A 228 5.82 63.03 -44.17
N VAL A 229 5.20 64.08 -43.63
CA VAL A 229 5.29 65.44 -44.18
C VAL A 229 6.69 66.00 -43.99
N ASP A 230 7.30 65.81 -42.82
CA ASP A 230 8.67 66.25 -42.53
C ASP A 230 9.69 65.54 -43.44
N ALA A 231 9.56 64.22 -43.61
CA ALA A 231 10.40 63.44 -44.53
C ALA A 231 10.22 63.84 -46.01
N ALA A 232 9.01 64.27 -46.40
CA ALA A 232 8.75 64.77 -47.75
C ALA A 232 9.32 66.17 -47.99
N LEU A 233 9.34 67.02 -46.96
CA LEU A 233 9.94 68.36 -47.02
C LEU A 233 11.47 68.30 -47.07
N GLU A 234 12.09 67.41 -46.30
CA GLU A 234 13.55 67.18 -46.33
C GLU A 234 14.02 66.69 -47.71
N LYS A 235 13.29 65.75 -48.32
CA LYS A 235 13.59 65.28 -49.69
C LYS A 235 13.48 66.38 -50.74
N LYS A 236 12.62 67.37 -50.53
CA LYS A 236 12.45 68.50 -51.46
C LYS A 236 13.55 69.56 -51.32
N GLN A 237 14.19 69.67 -50.15
CA GLN A 237 15.33 70.55 -49.93
C GLN A 237 16.65 69.98 -50.47
N GLN A 238 16.80 68.66 -50.55
CA GLN A 238 17.97 67.99 -51.14
C GLN A 238 17.98 67.96 -52.68
N SER A 239 16.88 68.39 -53.32
CA SER A 239 16.72 68.40 -54.79
C SER A 239 16.89 69.80 -55.42
N LYS A 240 17.47 70.75 -54.69
CA LYS A 240 17.88 72.07 -55.20
C LYS A 240 19.38 72.23 -55.05
#